data_AF-A0A2Z6MJA1-F1
#
_entry.id   AF-A0A2Z6MJA1-F1
#
_cell.length_a   1.000
_cell.length_b   1.000
_cell.length_c   1.000
_cell.angle_alpha   90.00
_cell.angle_beta   90.00
_cell.angle_gamma   90.00
#
_symmetry.space_group_name_H-M   'P 1'
#
loop_
_entity.id
_entity.type
_entity.pdbx_description
1 polymer ?
#
loop_
_entity_poly.entity_id
_entity_poly.type
_entity_poly.pdbx_seq_one_letter_code
_entity_poly.pdbx_strand_id
1 'polypeptide(L)'
;MLSWNQKRFADKSIHVNTAINQIIASVSLTGNISNLHANSSMSEFVILKALNIQMQFSKAPVIKEVLWQPPILNWMKCNSDGASLGNPGNSSRGGIFRNP
;
A
#
# COMPACT_ATOMS: atom_id res chain seq x y z
N MET A 1 29.44 17.55 16.02
CA MET A 1 28.87 16.29 15.48
C MET A 1 29.84 15.77 14.43
N LEU A 2 30.48 14.61 14.63
CA LEU A 2 31.48 14.08 13.67
C LEU A 2 30.82 13.70 12.34
N SER A 3 31.51 13.94 11.22
CA SER A 3 31.03 13.55 9.88
C SER A 3 30.92 12.02 9.77
N TRP A 4 30.00 11.51 8.93
CA TRP A 4 29.81 10.06 8.74
C TRP A 4 31.10 9.33 8.34
N ASN A 5 31.96 9.99 7.55
CA ASN A 5 33.28 9.47 7.18
C ASN A 5 34.19 9.27 8.39
N GLN A 6 34.21 10.20 9.35
CA GLN A 6 35.00 10.03 10.58
C GLN A 6 34.48 8.90 11.46
N LYS A 7 33.17 8.57 11.46
CA LYS A 7 32.66 7.40 12.19
C LYS A 7 33.02 6.08 11.51
N ARG A 8 33.14 6.07 10.19
CA ARG A 8 33.36 4.87 9.36
C ARG A 8 34.83 4.49 9.23
N PHE A 9 35.74 5.47 9.21
CA PHE A 9 37.16 5.30 8.93
C PHE A 9 38.10 5.61 10.12
N ALA A 10 37.57 5.80 11.33
CA ALA A 10 38.40 6.09 12.51
C ALA A 10 38.85 4.86 13.31
N ASP A 11 38.78 3.65 12.72
CA ASP A 11 39.18 2.38 13.36
C ASP A 11 38.61 2.12 14.76
N LYS A 12 37.49 2.76 15.10
CA LYS A 12 36.83 2.56 16.39
C LYS A 12 35.94 1.33 16.31
N SER A 13 36.25 0.32 17.12
CA SER A 13 35.37 -0.84 17.32
C SER A 13 34.01 -0.37 17.86
N ILE A 14 32.95 -0.61 17.09
CA ILE A 14 31.57 -0.33 17.49
C ILE A 14 30.97 -1.63 18.00
N HIS A 15 30.43 -1.61 19.22
CA HIS A 15 29.68 -2.75 19.73
C HIS A 15 28.41 -2.95 18.89
N VAL A 16 28.09 -4.20 18.54
CA VAL A 16 26.97 -4.54 17.64
C VAL A 16 25.65 -3.92 18.11
N ASN A 17 25.35 -3.97 19.41
CA ASN A 17 24.14 -3.33 19.96
C ASN A 17 24.10 -1.81 19.73
N THR A 18 25.25 -1.14 19.78
CA THR A 18 25.35 0.30 19.49
C THR A 18 25.06 0.56 18.02
N ALA A 19 25.57 -0.27 17.11
CA ALA A 19 25.27 -0.15 15.68
C ALA A 19 23.78 -0.38 15.39
N ILE A 20 23.17 -1.41 15.98
CA ILE A 20 21.73 -1.68 15.86
C ILE A 20 20.91 -0.48 16.34
N ASN A 21 21.21 0.05 17.53
CA ASN A 21 20.48 1.20 18.07
C ASN A 21 20.63 2.46 17.19
N GLN A 22 21.80 2.68 16.59
CA GLN A 22 22.01 3.79 15.65
C GLN A 22 21.17 3.64 14.38
N ILE A 23 21.07 2.41 13.84
CA ILE A 23 20.23 2.12 12.68
C ILE A 23 18.76 2.35 13.03
N ILE A 24 18.27 1.79 14.13
CA ILE A 24 16.89 1.97 14.58
C ILE A 24 16.57 3.47 14.76
N ALA A 25 17.45 4.23 15.42
CA ALA A 25 17.25 5.66 15.62
C ALA A 25 17.20 6.45 14.29
N SER A 26 18.09 6.16 13.35
CA SER A 26 18.14 6.85 12.05
C SER A 26 16.91 6.55 11.19
N VAL A 27 16.49 5.28 11.20
CA VAL A 27 15.32 4.82 10.44
C VAL A 27 14.03 5.33 11.08
N SER A 28 13.93 5.32 12.42
CA SER A 28 12.79 5.89 13.14
C SER A 28 12.63 7.38 12.82
N LEU A 29 13.71 8.16 12.83
CA LEU A 29 13.67 9.59 12.52
C LEU A 29 13.10 9.85 11.12
N THR A 30 13.64 9.17 10.11
CA THR A 30 13.24 9.38 8.71
C THR A 30 11.87 8.78 8.40
N GLY A 31 11.57 7.60 8.94
CA GLY A 31 10.29 6.91 8.76
C GLY A 31 9.11 7.68 9.33
N ASN A 32 9.28 8.32 10.50
CA ASN A 32 8.22 9.12 11.11
C ASN A 32 7.96 10.48 10.43
N ILE A 33 8.86 10.94 9.56
CA ILE A 33 8.66 12.15 8.73
C ILE A 33 7.86 11.83 7.46
N SER A 34 7.78 10.55 7.08
CA SER A 34 7.05 10.10 5.90
C SER A 34 5.54 10.32 6.04
N ASN A 35 4.90 10.76 4.95
CA ASN A 35 3.43 10.82 4.83
C ASN A 35 2.84 9.58 4.14
N LEU A 36 3.63 8.50 4.00
CA LEU A 36 3.18 7.27 3.37
C LEU A 36 2.31 6.45 4.33
N HIS A 37 1.38 5.69 3.75
CA HIS A 37 0.56 4.74 4.49
C HIS A 37 1.24 3.38 4.59
N ALA A 38 1.11 2.74 5.75
CA ALA A 38 1.52 1.35 5.95
C ALA A 38 0.56 0.40 5.21
N ASN A 39 1.08 -0.68 4.63
CA ASN A 39 0.25 -1.76 4.10
C ASN A 39 -0.40 -2.58 5.22
N SER A 40 -1.38 -3.41 4.88
CA SER A 40 -2.07 -4.33 5.78
C SER A 40 -1.31 -5.65 6.03
N SER A 41 -0.02 -5.74 5.67
CA SER A 41 0.76 -6.97 5.85
C SER A 41 1.32 -7.09 7.28
N MET A 42 1.24 -8.30 7.86
CA MET A 42 1.80 -8.56 9.19
C MET A 42 3.33 -8.44 9.22
N SER A 43 4.01 -8.80 8.14
CA SER A 43 5.46 -8.66 8.02
C SER A 43 5.88 -7.20 8.13
N GLU A 44 5.20 -6.30 7.42
CA GLU A 44 5.48 -4.86 7.49
C GLU A 44 5.15 -4.30 8.86
N PHE A 45 4.02 -4.69 9.46
CA PHE A 45 3.67 -4.30 10.82
C PHE A 45 4.79 -4.63 11.82
N VAL A 46 5.32 -5.85 11.79
CA VAL A 46 6.40 -6.28 12.68
C VAL A 46 7.67 -5.45 12.46
N ILE A 47 8.03 -5.18 11.20
CA ILE A 47 9.21 -4.38 10.84
C ILE A 47 9.07 -2.94 11.31
N LEU A 48 7.95 -2.27 10.98
CA LEU A 48 7.71 -0.87 11.36
C LEU A 48 7.66 -0.69 12.88
N LYS A 49 7.06 -1.65 13.60
CA LYS A 49 7.05 -1.67 15.06
C LYS A 49 8.47 -1.84 15.61
N ALA A 50 9.26 -2.78 15.09
CA ALA A 50 10.64 -2.99 15.52
C ALA A 50 11.54 -1.75 15.29
N LEU A 51 11.22 -0.96 14.27
CA LEU A 51 11.94 0.27 13.91
C LEU A 51 11.38 1.54 14.57
N ASN A 52 10.40 1.42 15.47
CA ASN A 52 9.75 2.55 16.15
C ASN A 52 9.18 3.60 15.17
N ILE A 53 8.52 3.13 14.10
CA ILE A 53 7.83 4.00 13.14
C ILE A 53 6.34 4.04 13.48
N GLN A 54 5.78 5.26 13.58
CA GLN A 54 4.35 5.50 13.74
C GLN A 54 3.64 5.12 12.44
N MET A 55 2.77 4.12 12.53
CA MET A 55 2.01 3.63 11.39
C MET A 55 0.78 4.49 11.14
N GLN A 56 0.63 4.97 9.90
CA GLN A 56 -0.60 5.54 9.41
C GLN A 56 -1.23 4.57 8.41
N PHE A 57 -2.38 3.99 8.74
CA PHE A 57 -3.07 3.08 7.83
C PHE A 57 -3.96 3.86 6.87
N SER A 58 -4.09 3.39 5.63
CA SER A 58 -5.08 3.91 4.71
C SER A 58 -6.49 3.70 5.26
N LYS A 59 -7.42 4.58 4.91
CA LYS A 59 -8.83 4.37 5.24
C LYS A 59 -9.29 3.03 4.69
N ALA A 60 -10.05 2.29 5.49
CA ALA A 60 -10.68 1.06 5.03
C ALA A 60 -11.56 1.37 3.80
N PRO A 61 -11.59 0.48 2.78
CA PRO A 61 -12.47 0.66 1.65
C PRO A 61 -13.92 0.72 2.14
N VAL A 62 -14.70 1.64 1.57
CA VAL A 62 -16.12 1.73 1.86
C VAL A 62 -16.82 0.57 1.15
N ILE A 63 -17.30 -0.40 1.92
CA ILE A 63 -18.16 -1.47 1.40
C ILE A 63 -19.53 -0.84 1.14
N LYS A 64 -19.87 -0.67 -0.14
CA LYS A 64 -21.21 -0.24 -0.56
C LYS A 64 -22.03 -1.47 -0.90
N GLU A 65 -23.17 -1.61 -0.25
CA GLU A 65 -24.14 -2.62 -0.63
C GLU A 65 -24.70 -2.29 -2.02
N VAL A 66 -24.75 -3.30 -2.89
CA VAL A 66 -25.38 -3.22 -4.20
C VAL A 66 -26.51 -4.25 -4.21
N LEU A 67 -27.74 -3.77 -3.98
CA LEU A 67 -28.93 -4.60 -4.09
C LEU A 67 -29.28 -4.78 -5.56
N TRP A 68 -29.16 -6.02 -6.06
CA TRP A 68 -29.65 -6.38 -7.39
C TRP A 68 -31.15 -6.65 -7.31
N GLN A 69 -31.95 -5.69 -7.79
CA GLN A 69 -33.39 -5.88 -7.95
C GLN A 69 -33.70 -6.32 -9.39
N PRO A 70 -34.69 -7.20 -9.61
CA PRO A 70 -35.15 -7.51 -10.95
C PRO A 70 -35.66 -6.23 -11.64
N PRO A 71 -35.45 -6.09 -12.97
CA PRO A 71 -35.98 -4.96 -13.72
C PRO A 71 -37.51 -4.89 -13.60
N ILE A 72 -38.05 -3.67 -13.66
CA ILE A 72 -39.51 -3.46 -13.70
C ILE A 72 -40.07 -4.16 -14.95
N LEU A 73 -41.30 -4.68 -14.87
CA LEU A 73 -42.00 -5.29 -15.99
C LEU A 73 -41.92 -4.38 -17.24
N ASN A 74 -41.63 -4.97 -18.41
CA ASN A 74 -41.37 -4.29 -19.70
C ASN A 74 -40.02 -3.57 -19.84
N TRP A 75 -39.08 -3.72 -18.89
CA TRP A 75 -37.71 -3.23 -19.08
C TRP A 75 -36.85 -4.23 -19.85
N MET A 76 -36.12 -3.73 -20.85
CA MET A 76 -35.15 -4.51 -21.60
C MET A 76 -33.87 -4.68 -20.77
N LYS A 77 -33.40 -5.92 -20.60
CA LYS A 77 -32.14 -6.19 -19.89
C LYS A 77 -30.96 -5.88 -20.82
N CYS A 78 -30.18 -4.86 -20.50
CA CYS A 78 -28.92 -4.54 -21.16
C CYS A 78 -27.74 -4.98 -20.27
N ASN A 79 -26.97 -5.98 -20.71
CA ASN A 79 -25.69 -6.32 -20.08
C ASN A 79 -24.57 -5.78 -20.95
N SER A 80 -23.62 -5.05 -20.39
CA SER A 80 -22.41 -4.61 -21.09
C SER A 80 -21.18 -5.01 -20.32
N ASP A 81 -20.12 -5.40 -21.02
CA ASP A 81 -18.84 -5.77 -20.42
C ASP A 81 -17.68 -5.26 -21.29
N GLY A 82 -16.49 -5.17 -20.71
CA GLY A 82 -15.27 -4.74 -21.38
C GLY A 82 -14.09 -5.64 -21.03
N ALA A 83 -13.16 -5.79 -21.98
CA ALA A 83 -11.94 -6.55 -21.80
C ALA A 83 -10.73 -5.69 -22.17
N SER A 84 -9.64 -5.81 -21.42
CA SER A 84 -8.36 -5.16 -21.74
C SER A 84 -7.19 -6.11 -21.55
N LEU A 85 -6.17 -5.96 -22.40
CA LEU A 85 -4.91 -6.71 -22.35
C LEU A 85 -3.79 -5.88 -21.70
N GLY A 86 -4.06 -5.33 -20.51
CA GLY A 86 -3.08 -4.55 -19.73
C GLY A 86 -3.02 -3.05 -20.07
N ASN A 87 -1.98 -2.37 -19.56
CA ASN A 87 -1.74 -0.94 -19.79
C ASN A 87 -0.24 -0.65 -20.05
N PRO A 88 0.19 -0.36 -21.30
CA PRO A 88 -0.64 -0.26 -22.52
C PRO A 88 -1.00 -1.65 -23.11
N GLY A 89 -2.21 -1.76 -23.67
CA GLY A 89 -2.70 -2.96 -24.36
C GLY A 89 -4.05 -2.74 -25.05
N ASN A 90 -4.44 -3.63 -25.96
CA ASN A 90 -5.72 -3.53 -26.67
C ASN A 90 -6.90 -3.65 -25.70
N SER A 91 -7.97 -2.91 -25.98
CA SER A 91 -9.23 -2.97 -25.24
C SER A 91 -10.43 -3.12 -26.18
N SER A 92 -11.46 -3.80 -25.70
CA SER A 92 -12.73 -4.00 -26.41
C SER A 92 -13.90 -3.89 -25.44
N ARG A 93 -15.10 -3.63 -25.98
CA ARG A 93 -16.36 -3.54 -25.23
C ARG A 93 -17.49 -4.19 -26.02
N GLY A 94 -18.39 -4.87 -25.32
CA GLY A 94 -19.58 -5.49 -25.91
C GLY A 94 -20.82 -5.29 -25.05
N GLY A 95 -22.00 -5.48 -25.66
CA GLY A 95 -23.26 -5.45 -24.93
C GLY A 95 -24.32 -6.35 -25.59
N ILE A 96 -25.24 -6.88 -24.78
CA ILE A 96 -26.37 -7.69 -25.21
C ILE A 96 -27.67 -7.15 -24.60
N PHE A 97 -28.65 -6.94 -25.46
CA PHE A 97 -30.00 -6.54 -25.11
C PHE A 97 -30.93 -7.76 -25.17
N ARG A 98 -31.71 -8.00 -24.11
CA ARG A 98 -32.71 -9.07 -24.06
C ARG A 98 -34.08 -8.48 -23.77
N ASN A 99 -35.06 -8.89 -24.57
CA ASN A 99 -36.46 -8.56 -24.32
C ASN A 99 -36.94 -9.27 -23.03
N PRO A 100 -37.94 -8.70 -22.34
CA PRO A 100 -38.64 -9.35 -21.23
C PRO A 100 -39.20 -10.71 -21.60
#